data_AF-A0A9E2XEZ6-F1
#
_entry.id   AF-A0A9E2XEZ6-F1
#
_cell.length_a   1.000
_cell.length_b   1.000
_cell.length_c   1.000
_cell.angle_alpha   90.00
_cell.angle_beta   90.00
_cell.angle_gamma   90.00
#
_symmetry.space_group_name_H-M   'P 1'
#
loop_
_entity.id
_entity.type
_entity.pdbx_description
1 polymer ?
#
loop_
_entity_poly.entity_id
_entity_poly.type
_entity_poly.pdbx_seq_one_letter_code
_entity_poly.pdbx_strand_id
1 'polypeptide(L)'
;MTSLRLAWAALPSRLKILDPVRFSSSDWSVVERLRANFKDREAHVQLPVPIACFREAASKEIYEYAKQFDDVETVNVDDNWFLERFVNGTPDAMAKYVRLYNDDVDAMMAVLVPSARYRKEHYAYGRFTVPEPHGLHTDHSAEDPGSEGEPICIARIETLGTHYVAGDYKAYDSRTHSMLKALRHWIAVPEGEPEDIFDELLKRETLKTIPVNHVMLMVAGNSSENSQITQHIAARPPDGGLHSAFFQRQYKLT
;
A
#
# COMPACT_ATOMS: atom_id res chain seq x y z
N MET A 1 18.71 -15.91 -19.25
CA MET A 1 17.87 -15.26 -18.22
C MET A 1 16.58 -16.05 -18.09
N THR A 2 16.17 -16.41 -16.87
CA THR A 2 14.85 -16.99 -16.61
C THR A 2 13.78 -15.94 -16.93
N SER A 3 12.67 -16.31 -17.58
CA SER A 3 11.59 -15.36 -17.85
C SER A 3 10.98 -14.86 -16.53
N LEU A 4 10.49 -13.62 -16.53
CA LEU A 4 9.83 -13.00 -15.35
C LEU A 4 8.71 -13.91 -14.81
N ARG A 5 7.90 -14.48 -15.70
CA ARG A 5 6.80 -15.38 -15.33
C ARG A 5 7.27 -16.66 -14.66
N LEU A 6 8.36 -17.27 -15.15
CA LEU A 6 8.96 -18.46 -14.53
C LEU A 6 9.57 -18.13 -13.18
N ALA A 7 10.24 -16.98 -13.04
CA ALA A 7 10.77 -16.53 -11.76
C ALA A 7 9.65 -16.29 -10.73
N TRP A 8 8.55 -15.67 -11.16
CA TRP A 8 7.36 -15.45 -10.33
C TRP A 8 6.71 -16.77 -9.89
N ALA A 9 6.55 -17.73 -10.81
CA ALA A 9 5.97 -19.03 -10.52
C ALA A 9 6.79 -19.88 -9.53
N ALA A 10 8.09 -19.61 -9.39
CA ALA A 10 8.97 -20.30 -8.45
C ALA A 10 8.96 -19.71 -7.02
N LEU A 11 8.48 -18.45 -6.86
CA LEU A 11 8.46 -17.76 -5.57
C LEU A 11 7.70 -18.46 -4.45
N PRO A 12 6.52 -19.10 -4.67
CA PRO A 12 5.71 -19.64 -3.57
C PRO A 12 6.46 -20.57 -2.62
N SER A 13 7.42 -21.35 -3.13
CA SER A 13 8.24 -22.27 -2.33
C SER A 13 9.18 -21.58 -1.32
N ARG A 14 9.43 -20.28 -1.51
CA ARG A 14 10.35 -19.47 -0.70
C ARG A 14 9.61 -18.58 0.29
N LEU A 15 8.36 -18.21 -0.02
CA LEU A 15 7.57 -17.30 0.79
C LEU A 15 7.01 -17.98 2.05
N LYS A 16 6.91 -17.21 3.14
CA LYS A 16 6.58 -17.70 4.48
C LYS A 16 5.15 -17.40 4.87
N ILE A 17 4.71 -16.16 4.69
CA ILE A 17 3.39 -15.68 5.11
C ILE A 17 2.56 -15.13 3.96
N LEU A 18 3.18 -14.90 2.79
CA LEU A 18 2.51 -14.43 1.58
C LEU A 18 2.37 -15.54 0.53
N ASP A 19 1.25 -15.51 -0.18
CA ASP A 19 1.02 -16.29 -1.39
C ASP A 19 0.93 -15.35 -2.61
N PRO A 20 1.79 -15.50 -3.63
CA PRO A 20 1.73 -14.66 -4.83
C PRO A 20 0.41 -14.87 -5.56
N VAL A 21 -0.23 -13.79 -6.01
CA VAL A 21 -1.45 -13.92 -6.81
C VAL A 21 -1.13 -14.42 -8.21
N ARG A 22 -2.14 -15.01 -8.85
CA ARG A 22 -2.11 -15.29 -10.28
C ARG A 22 -2.49 -14.02 -11.03
N PHE A 23 -1.51 -13.39 -11.65
CA PHE A 23 -1.73 -12.25 -12.52
C PHE A 23 -2.62 -12.61 -13.71
N SER A 24 -3.57 -11.73 -14.01
CA SER A 24 -4.30 -11.74 -15.27
C SER A 24 -3.38 -11.33 -16.43
N SER A 25 -3.86 -11.45 -17.67
CA SER A 25 -3.10 -10.99 -18.85
C SER A 25 -2.83 -9.48 -18.81
N SER A 26 -3.76 -8.68 -18.30
CA SER A 26 -3.58 -7.23 -18.12
C SER A 26 -2.54 -6.92 -17.04
N ASP A 27 -2.58 -7.62 -15.90
CA ASP A 27 -1.61 -7.43 -14.82
C ASP A 27 -0.19 -7.79 -15.29
N TRP A 28 -0.06 -8.89 -16.03
CA TRP A 28 1.21 -9.25 -16.64
C TRP A 28 1.73 -8.18 -17.59
N SER A 29 0.85 -7.58 -18.41
CA SER A 29 1.24 -6.51 -19.32
C SER A 29 1.80 -5.30 -18.56
N VAL A 30 1.16 -4.89 -17.46
CA VAL A 30 1.64 -3.80 -16.59
C VAL A 30 2.98 -4.15 -15.98
N VAL A 31 3.10 -5.31 -15.33
CA VAL A 31 4.32 -5.73 -14.63
C VAL A 31 5.51 -5.90 -15.59
N GLU A 32 5.29 -6.46 -16.78
CA GLU A 32 6.34 -6.63 -17.79
C GLU A 32 6.82 -5.27 -18.33
N ARG A 33 5.91 -4.30 -18.52
CA ARG A 33 6.25 -2.92 -18.89
C ARG A 33 7.08 -2.24 -17.80
N LEU A 34 6.64 -2.30 -16.53
CA LEU A 34 7.36 -1.72 -15.39
C LEU A 34 8.74 -2.34 -15.19
N ARG A 35 8.87 -3.66 -15.42
CA ARG A 35 10.17 -4.34 -15.35
C ARG A 35 11.12 -3.89 -16.45
N ALA A 36 10.62 -3.66 -17.67
CA ALA A 36 11.44 -3.20 -18.80
C ALA A 36 11.81 -1.71 -18.66
N ASN A 37 10.85 -0.91 -18.22
CA ASN A 37 11.00 0.52 -18.00
C ASN A 37 10.14 0.96 -16.81
N PHE A 38 10.75 1.11 -15.64
CA PHE A 38 10.02 1.58 -14.46
C PHE A 38 9.55 3.03 -14.58
N LYS A 39 10.04 3.79 -15.58
CA LYS A 39 9.57 5.14 -15.89
C LYS A 39 8.30 5.15 -16.75
N ASP A 40 7.71 3.98 -17.03
CA ASP A 40 6.56 3.85 -17.92
C ASP A 40 5.28 4.41 -17.28
N ARG A 41 4.95 5.66 -17.65
CA ARG A 41 3.78 6.39 -17.14
C ARG A 41 2.46 5.68 -17.46
N GLU A 42 2.32 5.06 -18.63
CA GLU A 42 1.09 4.36 -19.01
C GLU A 42 0.89 3.08 -18.19
N ALA A 43 1.98 2.46 -17.73
CA ALA A 43 1.90 1.34 -16.81
C ALA A 43 1.58 1.83 -15.38
N HIS A 44 2.14 2.97 -14.95
CA HIS A 44 1.83 3.55 -13.63
C HIS A 44 0.37 3.95 -13.46
N VAL A 45 -0.29 4.50 -14.49
CA VAL A 45 -1.73 4.84 -14.40
C VAL A 45 -2.64 3.62 -14.23
N GLN A 46 -2.13 2.42 -14.50
CA GLN A 46 -2.83 1.14 -14.31
C GLN A 46 -2.56 0.51 -12.94
N LEU A 47 -1.63 1.08 -12.16
CA LEU A 47 -1.43 0.70 -10.77
C LEU A 47 -2.55 1.26 -9.89
N PRO A 48 -2.77 0.67 -8.71
CA PRO A 48 -2.13 -0.49 -8.13
C PRO A 48 -2.64 -1.83 -8.68
N VAL A 49 -1.77 -2.84 -8.60
CA VAL A 49 -2.07 -4.23 -8.99
C VAL A 49 -1.80 -5.14 -7.80
N PRO A 50 -2.69 -6.08 -7.44
CA PRO A 50 -2.43 -7.03 -6.36
C PRO A 50 -1.28 -7.97 -6.78
N ILE A 51 -0.30 -8.18 -5.90
CA ILE A 51 0.86 -9.06 -6.15
C ILE A 51 0.90 -10.27 -5.21
N ALA A 52 0.30 -10.19 -4.03
CA ALA A 52 0.15 -11.33 -3.14
C ALA A 52 -1.08 -11.17 -2.24
N CYS A 53 -1.40 -12.21 -1.50
CA CYS A 53 -2.28 -12.16 -0.35
C CYS A 53 -1.59 -12.83 0.85
N PHE A 54 -2.04 -12.54 2.08
CA PHE A 54 -1.53 -13.31 3.21
C PHE A 54 -2.17 -14.68 3.23
N ARG A 55 -1.35 -15.68 3.57
CA ARG A 55 -1.80 -17.01 3.93
C ARG A 55 -2.84 -16.92 5.04
N GLU A 56 -3.90 -17.71 4.94
CA GLU A 56 -5.02 -17.70 5.88
C GLU A 56 -4.56 -17.81 7.35
N ALA A 57 -3.60 -18.70 7.64
CA ALA A 57 -3.04 -18.85 8.98
C ALA A 57 -2.34 -17.58 9.48
N ALA A 58 -1.44 -17.00 8.68
CA ALA A 58 -0.73 -15.77 9.05
C ALA A 58 -1.70 -14.60 9.22
N SER A 59 -2.64 -14.47 8.28
CA SER A 59 -3.73 -13.49 8.28
C SER A 59 -4.51 -13.53 9.61
N LYS A 60 -4.93 -14.73 10.04
CA LYS A 60 -5.64 -14.94 11.30
C LYS A 60 -4.80 -14.63 12.54
N GLU A 61 -3.55 -15.08 12.57
CA GLU A 61 -2.67 -14.87 13.72
C GLU A 61 -2.33 -13.39 13.94
N ILE A 62 -2.06 -12.64 12.86
CA ILE A 62 -1.83 -11.20 12.90
C ILE A 62 -3.05 -10.47 13.48
N TYR A 63 -4.25 -10.86 13.05
CA TYR A 63 -5.50 -10.30 13.55
C TYR A 63 -5.72 -10.58 15.05
N GLU A 64 -5.54 -11.83 15.49
CA GLU A 64 -5.69 -12.20 16.91
C GLU A 64 -4.66 -11.52 17.82
N TYR A 65 -3.48 -11.19 17.29
CA TYR A 65 -2.54 -10.34 18.02
C TYR A 65 -3.03 -8.90 18.09
N ALA A 66 -3.46 -8.30 16.98
CA ALA A 66 -3.93 -6.92 16.94
C ALA A 66 -5.14 -6.65 17.85
N LYS A 67 -6.02 -7.64 18.06
CA LYS A 67 -7.17 -7.54 18.98
C LYS A 67 -6.82 -7.33 20.44
N GLN A 68 -5.57 -7.54 20.83
CA GLN A 68 -5.12 -7.36 22.22
C GLN A 68 -4.86 -5.90 22.58
N PHE A 69 -4.98 -4.98 21.60
CA PHE A 69 -4.60 -3.59 21.71
C PHE A 69 -5.80 -2.67 21.43
N ASP A 70 -6.28 -1.97 22.46
CA ASP A 70 -7.37 -1.00 22.37
C ASP A 70 -6.95 0.34 21.75
N ASP A 71 -5.65 0.64 21.74
CA ASP A 71 -5.06 1.79 21.05
C ASP A 71 -4.29 1.32 19.80
N VAL A 72 -4.14 2.21 18.82
CA VAL A 72 -3.29 1.93 17.65
C VAL A 72 -1.84 2.18 18.00
N GLU A 73 -1.02 1.13 17.92
CA GLU A 73 0.43 1.27 17.93
C GLU A 73 0.93 1.52 16.51
N THR A 74 1.79 2.52 16.33
CA THR A 74 2.48 2.81 15.06
C THR A 74 3.98 2.75 15.28
N VAL A 75 4.68 2.00 14.43
CA VAL A 75 6.11 1.72 14.58
C VAL A 75 6.83 1.97 13.26
N ASN A 76 7.87 2.80 13.29
CA ASN A 76 8.81 2.95 12.18
C ASN A 76 9.84 1.83 12.21
N VAL A 77 10.17 1.31 11.03
CA VAL A 77 11.16 0.23 10.87
C VAL A 77 12.43 0.82 10.26
N ASP A 78 13.49 0.88 11.05
CA ASP A 78 14.82 1.32 10.66
C ASP A 78 15.89 0.39 11.25
N ASP A 79 17.16 0.73 11.05
CA ASP A 79 18.28 -0.07 11.58
C ASP A 79 18.26 -0.14 13.11
N ASN A 80 17.79 0.92 13.79
CA ASN A 80 17.67 0.94 15.25
C ASN A 80 16.55 0.01 15.72
N TRP A 81 15.41 -0.01 15.04
CA TRP A 81 14.32 -0.94 15.32
C TRP A 81 14.82 -2.40 15.25
N PHE A 82 15.63 -2.74 14.24
CA PHE A 82 16.19 -4.08 14.14
C PHE A 82 17.12 -4.41 15.31
N LEU A 83 18.02 -3.48 15.66
CA LEU A 83 18.93 -3.63 16.79
C LEU A 83 18.16 -3.81 18.11
N GLU A 84 17.17 -2.97 18.37
CA GLU A 84 16.37 -3.00 19.60
C GLU A 84 15.51 -4.25 19.71
N ARG A 85 14.86 -4.68 18.62
CA ARG A 85 13.89 -5.77 18.66
C ARG A 85 14.51 -7.15 18.52
N PHE A 86 15.60 -7.30 17.74
CA PHE A 86 16.15 -8.61 17.38
C PHE A 86 17.57 -8.88 17.86
N VAL A 87 18.35 -7.85 18.19
CA VAL A 87 19.74 -8.02 18.68
C VAL A 87 19.82 -7.84 20.18
N ASN A 88 19.27 -6.73 20.69
CA ASN A 88 19.37 -6.34 22.10
C ASN A 88 18.13 -6.71 22.91
N GLY A 89 17.00 -6.98 22.25
CA GLY A 89 15.71 -7.26 22.87
C GLY A 89 15.09 -8.59 22.45
N THR A 90 13.86 -8.81 22.92
CA THR A 90 13.03 -9.93 22.48
C THR A 90 11.91 -9.38 21.60
N PRO A 91 11.78 -9.84 20.33
CA PRO A 91 10.76 -9.31 19.45
C PRO A 91 9.38 -9.80 19.89
N ASP A 92 8.42 -8.89 19.93
CA ASP A 92 7.01 -9.23 20.08
C ASP A 92 6.48 -9.99 18.85
N ALA A 93 5.23 -10.47 18.91
CA ALA A 93 4.69 -11.26 17.81
C ALA A 93 4.53 -10.44 16.53
N MET A 94 4.09 -9.17 16.63
CA MET A 94 3.92 -8.32 15.47
C MET A 94 5.26 -8.04 14.78
N ALA A 95 6.31 -7.75 15.53
CA ALA A 95 7.65 -7.55 14.98
C ALA A 95 8.14 -8.78 14.19
N LYS A 96 7.82 -10.01 14.65
CA LYS A 96 8.14 -11.25 13.91
C LYS A 96 7.36 -11.35 12.59
N TYR A 97 6.07 -11.03 12.59
CA TYR A 97 5.26 -11.03 11.36
C TYR A 97 5.73 -9.97 10.37
N VAL A 98 6.06 -8.76 10.84
CA VAL A 98 6.62 -7.68 10.03
C VAL A 98 7.93 -8.11 9.37
N ARG A 99 8.82 -8.79 10.11
CA ARG A 99 10.05 -9.34 9.52
C ARG A 99 9.78 -10.37 8.43
N LEU A 100 8.89 -11.33 8.66
CA LEU A 100 8.52 -12.34 7.66
C LEU A 100 7.86 -11.71 6.43
N TYR A 101 7.01 -10.72 6.66
CA TYR A 101 6.39 -9.90 5.63
C TYR A 101 7.46 -9.22 4.76
N ASN A 102 8.44 -8.57 5.39
CA ASN A 102 9.53 -7.89 4.69
C ASN A 102 10.38 -8.85 3.85
N ASP A 103 10.73 -10.00 4.42
CA ASP A 103 11.50 -11.03 3.72
C ASP A 103 10.75 -11.52 2.46
N ASP A 104 9.43 -11.74 2.56
CA ASP A 104 8.61 -12.18 1.44
C ASP A 104 8.46 -11.09 0.37
N VAL A 105 8.25 -9.84 0.77
CA VAL A 105 8.13 -8.71 -0.17
C VAL A 105 9.45 -8.43 -0.86
N ASP A 106 10.58 -8.45 -0.13
CA ASP A 106 11.91 -8.29 -0.72
C ASP A 106 12.19 -9.39 -1.75
N ALA A 107 11.76 -10.63 -1.49
CA ALA A 107 11.87 -11.73 -2.45
C ALA A 107 11.03 -11.50 -3.71
N MET A 108 9.79 -11.03 -3.57
CA MET A 108 8.95 -10.65 -4.71
C MET A 108 9.56 -9.48 -5.48
N MET A 109 10.13 -8.50 -4.77
CA MET A 109 10.71 -7.31 -5.36
C MET A 109 11.99 -7.53 -6.12
N ALA A 110 12.84 -8.44 -5.63
CA ALA A 110 13.98 -8.93 -6.38
C ALA A 110 13.59 -9.56 -7.73
N VAL A 111 12.34 -10.03 -7.89
CA VAL A 111 11.82 -10.55 -9.15
C VAL A 111 11.15 -9.45 -9.98
N LEU A 112 10.28 -8.64 -9.40
CA LEU A 112 9.49 -7.64 -10.13
C LEU A 112 10.35 -6.46 -10.60
N VAL A 113 11.15 -5.91 -9.70
CA VAL A 113 11.95 -4.70 -9.93
C VAL A 113 13.34 -4.87 -9.30
N PRO A 114 14.26 -5.64 -9.93
CA PRO A 114 15.55 -6.01 -9.32
C PRO A 114 16.46 -4.83 -8.96
N SER A 115 16.27 -3.66 -9.57
CA SER A 115 16.97 -2.41 -9.26
C SER A 115 16.43 -1.68 -8.05
N ALA A 116 15.25 -2.05 -7.53
CA ALA A 116 14.66 -1.45 -6.35
C ALA A 116 15.51 -1.75 -5.10
N ARG A 117 15.66 -0.75 -4.24
CA ARG A 117 16.37 -0.83 -2.96
C ARG A 117 15.47 -0.36 -1.85
N TYR A 118 15.64 -0.91 -0.65
CA TYR A 118 14.90 -0.48 0.53
C TYR A 118 15.05 1.04 0.77
N ARG A 119 13.97 1.68 1.21
CA ARG A 119 13.94 3.11 1.54
C ARG A 119 13.47 3.36 2.96
N LYS A 120 12.21 3.04 3.26
CA LYS A 120 11.58 3.25 4.57
C LYS A 120 10.43 2.28 4.76
N GLU A 121 10.07 2.04 6.00
CA GLU A 121 8.95 1.18 6.36
C GLU A 121 8.32 1.62 7.67
N HIS A 122 7.03 1.36 7.81
CA HIS A 122 6.35 1.36 9.09
C HIS A 122 5.22 0.32 9.09
N TYR A 123 4.76 -0.01 10.29
CA TYR A 123 3.54 -0.76 10.50
C TYR A 123 2.69 -0.15 11.60
N ALA A 124 1.39 -0.43 11.55
CA ALA A 124 0.45 -0.05 12.60
C ALA A 124 -0.50 -1.21 12.91
N TYR A 125 -0.93 -1.34 14.17
CA TYR A 125 -1.85 -2.39 14.59
C TYR A 125 -2.60 -1.99 15.86
N GLY A 126 -3.78 -2.58 16.08
CA GLY A 126 -4.65 -2.29 17.22
C GLY A 126 -6.06 -1.88 16.78
N ARG A 127 -6.76 -1.12 17.63
CA ARG A 127 -8.14 -0.69 17.40
C ARG A 127 -8.22 0.67 16.69
N PHE A 128 -8.56 0.63 15.41
CA PHE A 128 -8.80 1.74 14.53
C PHE A 128 -10.21 2.33 14.78
N THR A 129 -10.34 3.31 15.70
CA THR A 129 -11.66 3.86 16.11
C THR A 129 -11.95 5.29 15.68
N VAL A 130 -10.97 6.04 15.16
CA VAL A 130 -11.16 7.47 14.87
C VAL A 130 -11.62 7.63 13.41
N PRO A 131 -12.80 8.20 13.14
CA PRO A 131 -13.34 8.43 11.79
C PRO A 131 -12.66 9.59 11.04
N GLU A 132 -11.49 10.04 11.50
CA GLU A 132 -10.76 11.05 10.77
C GLU A 132 -10.05 10.38 9.59
N PRO A 133 -10.05 10.99 8.39
CA PRO A 133 -9.13 10.57 7.36
C PRO A 133 -7.73 10.91 7.86
N HIS A 134 -7.11 9.96 8.55
CA HIS A 134 -5.69 9.86 8.43
C HIS A 134 -5.42 9.47 6.98
N GLY A 135 -5.29 10.51 6.15
CA GLY A 135 -4.59 10.41 4.88
C GLY A 135 -3.18 9.93 5.17
N LEU A 136 -2.98 8.61 5.23
CA LEU A 136 -1.73 8.02 4.74
C LEU A 136 -1.59 8.57 3.31
N HIS A 137 -0.68 9.44 2.90
CA HIS A 137 0.47 10.09 3.52
C HIS A 137 0.53 11.53 2.98
N THR A 138 0.59 12.53 3.85
CA THR A 138 1.21 13.83 3.52
C THR A 138 2.69 13.66 3.10
N ASP A 139 3.31 12.56 3.52
CA ASP A 139 4.72 12.25 3.32
C ASP A 139 5.14 12.03 1.86
N HIS A 140 4.27 11.53 0.99
CA HIS A 140 4.64 11.33 -0.43
C HIS A 140 4.67 12.63 -1.22
N SER A 141 3.72 13.53 -0.96
CA SER A 141 3.62 14.83 -1.61
C SER A 141 4.52 15.90 -1.00
N ALA A 142 4.93 15.74 0.27
CA ALA A 142 5.87 16.66 0.92
C ALA A 142 7.31 16.46 0.42
N GLU A 143 7.64 15.26 -0.06
CA GLU A 143 8.96 14.89 -0.57
C GLU A 143 9.14 15.20 -2.07
N ASP A 144 8.05 15.52 -2.78
CA ASP A 144 8.09 15.99 -4.16
C ASP A 144 7.23 17.26 -4.33
N PRO A 145 7.86 18.45 -4.41
CA PRO A 145 7.15 19.70 -4.64
C PRO A 145 6.32 19.71 -5.94
N GLY A 146 6.67 18.91 -6.95
CA GLY A 146 5.92 18.76 -8.20
C GLY A 146 4.69 17.85 -8.11
N SER A 147 4.52 17.14 -7.00
CA SER A 147 3.34 16.33 -6.65
C SER A 147 2.60 16.88 -5.42
N GLU A 148 2.88 18.12 -5.03
CA GLU A 148 2.15 18.81 -3.97
C GLU A 148 0.65 18.85 -4.31
N GLY A 149 -0.18 18.32 -3.40
CA GLY A 149 -1.64 18.31 -3.56
C GLY A 149 -2.25 17.01 -4.11
N GLU A 150 -1.47 16.06 -4.65
CA GLU A 150 -2.01 14.79 -5.17
C GLU A 150 -2.45 13.85 -4.03
N PRO A 151 -3.72 13.37 -3.97
CA PRO A 151 -4.10 12.30 -3.08
C PRO A 151 -3.66 10.95 -3.67
N ILE A 152 -2.83 10.20 -2.94
CA ILE A 152 -2.28 8.92 -3.39
C ILE A 152 -3.08 7.75 -2.80
N CYS A 153 -3.35 7.82 -1.50
CA CYS A 153 -4.28 6.92 -0.84
C CYS A 153 -5.12 7.66 0.22
N ILE A 154 -6.31 7.14 0.49
CA ILE A 154 -7.26 7.64 1.47
C ILE A 154 -7.62 6.44 2.33
N ALA A 155 -7.20 6.44 3.60
CA ALA A 155 -7.60 5.41 4.54
C ALA A 155 -8.85 5.86 5.29
N ARG A 156 -9.93 5.10 5.18
CA ARG A 156 -11.09 5.19 6.06
C ARG A 156 -10.91 4.17 7.17
N ILE A 157 -10.59 4.68 8.35
CA ILE A 157 -10.32 3.88 9.56
C ILE A 157 -11.62 3.22 10.04
N GLU A 158 -12.76 3.93 10.01
CA GLU A 158 -14.07 3.42 10.44
C GLU A 158 -14.54 2.20 9.63
N THR A 159 -14.40 2.24 8.30
CA THR A 159 -14.80 1.15 7.40
C THR A 159 -13.65 0.20 7.06
N LEU A 160 -12.48 0.45 7.64
CA LEU A 160 -11.22 -0.20 7.31
C LEU A 160 -10.93 -0.29 5.79
N GLY A 161 -11.43 0.65 5.00
CA GLY A 161 -11.10 0.75 3.58
C GLY A 161 -9.83 1.57 3.35
N THR A 162 -8.86 1.03 2.60
CA THR A 162 -7.81 1.86 1.99
C THR A 162 -8.16 2.07 0.53
N HIS A 163 -8.27 3.32 0.12
CA HIS A 163 -8.68 3.71 -1.21
C HIS A 163 -7.55 4.45 -1.92
N TYR A 164 -7.54 4.42 -3.23
CA TYR A 164 -6.53 5.08 -4.04
C TYR A 164 -7.19 5.80 -5.23
N VAL A 165 -6.51 6.82 -5.73
CA VAL A 165 -6.92 7.52 -6.95
C VAL A 165 -6.49 6.70 -8.16
N ALA A 166 -7.45 6.27 -8.96
CA ALA A 166 -7.19 5.56 -10.20
C ALA A 166 -6.65 6.51 -11.28
N GLY A 167 -5.95 5.98 -12.29
CA GLY A 167 -5.60 6.76 -13.49
C GLY A 167 -4.66 7.95 -13.25
N ASP A 168 -4.45 8.77 -14.28
CA ASP A 168 -3.60 9.96 -14.20
C ASP A 168 -4.34 11.10 -13.49
N TYR A 169 -3.88 11.48 -12.29
CA TYR A 169 -4.44 12.60 -11.55
C TYR A 169 -4.51 13.88 -12.41
N LYS A 170 -3.48 14.16 -13.23
CA LYS A 170 -3.43 15.37 -14.06
C LYS A 170 -4.43 15.37 -15.22
N ALA A 171 -4.98 14.20 -15.58
CA ALA A 171 -5.97 14.08 -16.65
C ALA A 171 -7.41 14.32 -16.19
N TYR A 172 -7.66 14.38 -14.87
CA TYR A 172 -8.98 14.68 -14.34
C TYR A 172 -9.39 16.13 -14.54
N ASP A 173 -10.71 16.35 -14.66
CA ASP A 173 -11.27 17.70 -14.74
C ASP A 173 -11.19 18.46 -13.41
N SER A 174 -11.37 19.78 -13.48
CA SER A 174 -11.27 20.66 -12.32
C SER A 174 -12.26 20.34 -11.20
N ARG A 175 -13.45 19.82 -11.54
CA ARG A 175 -14.47 19.41 -10.56
C ARG A 175 -13.97 18.19 -9.79
N THR A 176 -13.41 17.21 -10.48
CA THR A 176 -12.82 16.01 -9.88
C THR A 176 -11.60 16.36 -9.02
N HIS A 177 -10.77 17.32 -9.44
CA HIS A 177 -9.69 17.85 -8.58
C HIS A 177 -10.21 18.51 -7.31
N SER A 178 -11.28 19.32 -7.40
CA SER A 178 -11.93 19.93 -6.23
C SER A 178 -12.39 18.87 -5.23
N MET A 179 -13.07 17.83 -5.73
CA MET A 179 -13.53 16.68 -4.95
C MET A 179 -12.37 15.91 -4.30
N LEU A 180 -11.31 15.62 -5.04
CA LEU A 180 -10.13 14.93 -4.52
C LEU A 180 -9.39 15.75 -3.46
N LYS A 181 -9.34 17.07 -3.62
CA LYS A 181 -8.80 18.00 -2.62
C LYS A 181 -9.68 18.04 -1.35
N ALA A 182 -10.99 18.01 -1.51
CA ALA A 182 -11.95 17.91 -0.41
C ALA A 182 -11.67 16.68 0.45
N LEU A 183 -11.44 15.53 -0.18
CA LEU A 183 -11.11 14.28 0.53
C LEU A 183 -9.73 14.30 1.18
N ARG A 184 -8.72 14.90 0.51
CA ARG A 184 -7.36 15.01 1.06
C ARG A 184 -7.34 15.78 2.39
N HIS A 185 -8.15 16.83 2.50
CA HIS A 185 -8.17 17.71 3.67
C HIS A 185 -9.38 17.50 4.57
N TRP A 186 -10.30 16.63 4.18
CA TRP A 186 -11.61 16.43 4.83
C TRP A 186 -12.38 17.72 5.05
N ILE A 187 -12.59 18.46 3.97
CA ILE A 187 -13.29 19.74 4.01
C ILE A 187 -14.44 19.75 3.01
N ALA A 188 -15.51 20.46 3.33
CA ALA A 188 -16.57 20.74 2.39
C ALA A 188 -16.07 21.61 1.21
N VAL A 189 -16.61 21.35 0.03
CA VAL A 189 -16.39 22.13 -1.21
C VAL A 189 -17.73 22.32 -1.93
N PRO A 190 -17.84 23.16 -2.99
CA PRO A 190 -19.11 23.35 -3.69
C PRO A 190 -19.74 22.07 -4.23
N GLU A 191 -18.94 21.03 -4.47
CA GLU A 191 -19.41 19.72 -4.90
C GLU A 191 -20.08 18.87 -3.80
N GLY A 192 -19.91 19.21 -2.51
CA GLY A 192 -20.55 18.52 -1.38
C GLY A 192 -19.68 18.39 -0.13
N GLU A 193 -20.21 17.65 0.85
CA GLU A 193 -19.48 17.20 2.03
C GLU A 193 -18.50 16.06 1.68
N PRO A 194 -17.39 15.89 2.41
CA PRO A 194 -16.38 14.84 2.13
C PRO A 194 -16.97 13.42 2.01
N GLU A 195 -17.95 13.05 2.82
CA GLU A 195 -18.57 11.73 2.81
C GLU A 195 -19.35 11.47 1.51
N ASP A 196 -20.15 12.44 1.07
CA ASP A 196 -20.90 12.34 -0.19
C ASP A 196 -19.96 12.32 -1.40
N ILE A 197 -18.91 13.14 -1.35
CA ILE A 197 -17.86 13.19 -2.38
C ILE A 197 -17.15 11.84 -2.47
N PHE A 198 -16.83 11.23 -1.34
CA PHE A 198 -16.15 9.95 -1.27
C PHE A 198 -16.97 8.85 -1.97
N ASP A 199 -18.25 8.74 -1.60
CA ASP A 199 -19.16 7.77 -2.18
C ASP A 199 -19.37 8.01 -3.69
N GLU A 200 -19.43 9.27 -4.10
CA GLU A 200 -19.54 9.63 -5.51
C GLU A 200 -18.29 9.24 -6.31
N LEU A 201 -17.09 9.50 -5.78
CA LEU A 201 -15.84 9.13 -6.47
C LEU A 201 -15.62 7.61 -6.52
N LEU A 202 -16.13 6.85 -5.55
CA LEU A 202 -16.17 5.38 -5.63
C LEU A 202 -17.10 4.90 -6.74
N LYS A 203 -18.32 5.46 -6.85
CA LYS A 203 -19.27 5.11 -7.92
C LYS A 203 -18.72 5.40 -9.31
N ARG A 204 -17.89 6.44 -9.44
CA ARG A 204 -17.21 6.83 -10.68
C ARG A 204 -15.95 6.02 -10.99
N GLU A 205 -15.54 5.12 -10.11
CA GLU A 205 -14.26 4.41 -10.16
C GLU A 205 -13.02 5.33 -10.21
N THR A 206 -13.19 6.61 -9.85
CA THR A 206 -12.09 7.56 -9.64
C THR A 206 -11.32 7.19 -8.37
N LEU A 207 -12.05 6.78 -7.33
CA LEU A 207 -11.49 6.06 -6.21
C LEU A 207 -11.72 4.56 -6.39
N LYS A 208 -10.69 3.79 -6.05
CA LYS A 208 -10.75 2.33 -6.00
C LYS A 208 -10.28 1.85 -4.64
N THR A 209 -10.74 0.67 -4.24
CA THR A 209 -10.46 0.10 -2.91
C THR A 209 -9.37 -0.96 -3.02
N ILE A 210 -8.36 -0.88 -2.15
CA ILE A 210 -7.40 -1.95 -1.96
C ILE A 210 -8.13 -3.12 -1.30
N PRO A 211 -8.12 -4.31 -1.91
CA PRO A 211 -8.77 -5.45 -1.31
C PRO A 211 -8.08 -5.82 0.01
N VAL A 212 -8.92 -6.11 1.00
CA VAL A 212 -8.55 -6.70 2.28
C VAL A 212 -7.69 -7.95 2.03
N ASN A 213 -6.73 -8.21 2.91
CA ASN A 213 -5.77 -9.32 2.83
C ASN A 213 -4.82 -9.31 1.62
N HIS A 214 -4.70 -8.22 0.86
CA HIS A 214 -3.85 -8.16 -0.33
C HIS A 214 -2.64 -7.24 -0.20
N VAL A 215 -1.60 -7.66 -0.89
CA VAL A 215 -0.33 -6.98 -1.07
C VAL A 215 -0.40 -6.27 -2.42
N MET A 216 -0.32 -4.95 -2.44
CA MET A 216 -0.47 -4.17 -3.67
C MET A 216 0.89 -3.66 -4.16
N LEU A 217 1.15 -3.83 -5.46
CA LEU A 217 2.17 -3.06 -6.14
C LEU A 217 1.56 -1.69 -6.45
N MET A 218 2.15 -0.63 -5.89
CA MET A 218 1.72 0.75 -6.11
C MET A 218 2.94 1.61 -6.44
N VAL A 219 2.71 2.86 -6.86
CA VAL A 219 3.71 3.89 -7.09
C VAL A 219 3.16 5.18 -6.48
N ALA A 220 3.97 5.91 -5.71
CA ALA A 220 3.51 7.09 -4.98
C ALA A 220 3.78 8.37 -5.77
N GLY A 221 2.74 9.15 -6.09
CA GLY A 221 2.86 10.48 -6.72
C GLY A 221 2.69 10.40 -8.23
N ASN A 222 1.49 10.06 -8.72
CA ASN A 222 1.19 9.57 -10.08
C ASN A 222 1.54 10.49 -11.28
N SER A 223 2.44 11.46 -11.11
CA SER A 223 2.92 12.34 -12.16
C SER A 223 4.30 12.98 -11.91
N SER A 224 4.98 12.60 -10.82
CA SER A 224 6.26 13.19 -10.37
C SER A 224 7.46 12.43 -10.96
N GLU A 225 8.58 13.11 -11.25
CA GLU A 225 9.81 12.43 -11.68
C GLU A 225 10.37 11.49 -10.60
N ASN A 226 10.10 11.76 -9.31
CA ASN A 226 10.56 10.98 -8.15
C ASN A 226 9.57 9.91 -7.67
N SER A 227 8.35 9.92 -8.20
CA SER A 227 7.23 9.10 -7.75
C SER A 227 7.40 7.60 -7.86
N GLN A 228 8.32 7.22 -8.74
CA GLN A 228 8.59 5.91 -9.29
C GLN A 228 9.33 5.02 -8.28
N ILE A 229 8.84 4.93 -7.04
CA ILE A 229 9.68 4.52 -5.92
C ILE A 229 8.92 3.64 -4.92
N THR A 230 7.67 3.96 -4.57
CA THR A 230 7.07 3.40 -3.35
C THR A 230 5.96 2.37 -3.55
N GLN A 231 6.05 1.24 -2.84
CA GLN A 231 5.02 0.20 -2.78
C GLN A 231 4.25 0.24 -1.46
N HIS A 232 3.01 -0.25 -1.47
CA HIS A 232 2.12 -0.27 -0.30
C HIS A 232 1.40 -1.60 -0.21
N ILE A 233 1.44 -2.24 0.94
CA ILE A 233 0.89 -3.58 1.10
C ILE A 233 0.00 -3.62 2.33
N ALA A 234 -1.28 -3.40 2.11
CA ALA A 234 -2.25 -3.37 3.19
C ALA A 234 -2.97 -4.71 3.30
N ALA A 235 -2.62 -5.54 4.29
CA ALA A 235 -3.46 -6.68 4.65
C ALA A 235 -4.24 -6.44 5.92
N ARG A 236 -5.51 -6.86 5.85
CA ARG A 236 -6.53 -6.82 6.89
C ARG A 236 -7.31 -8.13 6.77
N PRO A 237 -7.71 -8.81 7.86
CA PRO A 237 -8.70 -9.89 7.73
C PRO A 237 -9.68 -10.01 8.92
N PRO A 238 -10.96 -10.43 8.74
CA PRO A 238 -11.93 -10.22 7.66
C PRO A 238 -13.10 -9.28 8.10
N ASP A 239 -14.16 -9.15 7.28
CA ASP A 239 -15.31 -8.24 7.42
C ASP A 239 -15.75 -7.85 8.85
N GLY A 240 -15.72 -6.55 9.16
CA GLY A 240 -16.59 -5.94 10.18
C GLY A 240 -16.06 -5.81 11.61
N GLY A 241 -14.82 -5.34 11.81
CA GLY A 241 -14.32 -5.02 13.15
C GLY A 241 -13.43 -3.78 13.18
N LEU A 242 -13.21 -3.20 14.37
CA LEU A 242 -12.32 -2.04 14.57
C LEU A 242 -10.84 -2.44 14.72
N HIS A 243 -10.50 -3.73 14.85
CA HIS A 243 -9.11 -4.17 15.08
C HIS A 243 -8.45 -4.65 13.79
N SER A 244 -7.23 -4.19 13.50
CA SER A 244 -6.50 -4.59 12.30
C SER A 244 -4.98 -4.45 12.47
N ALA A 245 -4.23 -4.89 11.47
CA ALA A 245 -2.86 -4.45 11.21
C ALA A 245 -2.77 -3.74 9.85
N PHE A 246 -1.67 -3.03 9.62
CA PHE A 246 -1.31 -2.36 8.38
C PHE A 246 0.22 -2.38 8.26
N PHE A 247 0.74 -2.92 7.17
CA PHE A 247 2.18 -2.95 6.90
C PHE A 247 2.49 -2.05 5.70
N GLN A 248 3.60 -1.34 5.71
CA GLN A 248 3.97 -0.52 4.57
C GLN A 248 5.47 -0.47 4.41
N ARG A 249 5.96 -1.03 3.29
CA ARG A 249 7.37 -1.06 2.94
C ARG A 249 7.62 -0.34 1.62
N GLN A 250 8.52 0.62 1.63
CA GLN A 250 8.84 1.45 0.47
C GLN A 250 10.22 1.11 -0.08
N TYR A 251 10.32 1.20 -1.41
CA TYR A 251 11.57 1.01 -2.12
C TYR A 251 12.00 2.33 -2.79
N LYS A 252 13.15 2.35 -3.44
CA LYS A 252 13.61 3.39 -4.36
C LYS A 252 14.41 2.77 -5.48
N LEU A 253 14.31 3.33 -6.67
CA LEU A 253 15.26 3.02 -7.72
C LEU A 253 16.59 3.71 -7.44
N THR A 254 17.68 3.02 -7.70
CA THR A 254 19.05 3.55 -7.72
C THR A 254 19.59 3.60 -9.11
#